data_AF-A0A941UQ06-F1
#
_entry.id   AF-A0A941UQ06-F1
#
_cell.length_a   1.000
_cell.length_b   1.000
_cell.length_c   1.000
_cell.angle_alpha   90.00
_cell.angle_beta   90.00
_cell.angle_gamma   90.00
#
_symmetry.space_group_name_H-M   'P 1'
#
loop_
_entity.id
_entity.type
_entity.pdbx_description
1 polymer ?
#
loop_
_entity_poly.entity_id
_entity_poly.type
_entity_poly.pdbx_seq_one_letter_code
_entity_poly.pdbx_strand_id
1 'polypeptide(L)'
;PRSMLEDEFVRQLKARGIDAVASTSVLPDEPLPARDIIAAKVREAGADSIIAAKFIKKVSAETHSPTRLYAVPHNFDAEWDQTIATTEWTDSGLSEFAYDYYVAVMQTTVYSVGTGKPVWSAISETKYQGALMHQVRPFVNAVMNRLIHEKLVP
;
A
#
# COMPACT_ATOMS: atom_id res chain seq x y z
N PRO A 1 -14.49 -0.85 -0.07
CA PRO A 1 -13.08 -0.78 -0.54
C PRO A 1 -12.86 0.19 -1.69
N ARG A 2 -13.66 0.05 -2.78
CA ARG A 2 -13.57 0.89 -3.97
C ARG A 2 -13.77 2.38 -3.67
N SER A 3 -14.88 2.75 -3.03
CA SER A 3 -15.18 4.13 -2.62
C SER A 3 -14.05 4.74 -1.78
N MET A 4 -13.64 4.06 -0.71
CA MET A 4 -12.55 4.55 0.16
C MET A 4 -11.24 4.84 -0.60
N LEU A 5 -10.92 4.02 -1.60
CA LEU A 5 -9.73 4.21 -2.41
C LEU A 5 -9.87 5.43 -3.33
N GLU A 6 -11.00 5.52 -4.04
CA GLU A 6 -11.30 6.62 -4.95
C GLU A 6 -11.43 7.95 -4.22
N ASP A 7 -12.10 7.97 -3.07
CA ASP A 7 -12.26 9.15 -2.21
C ASP A 7 -10.92 9.66 -1.71
N GLU A 8 -9.99 8.75 -1.34
CA GLU A 8 -8.66 9.14 -0.89
C GLU A 8 -7.81 9.72 -2.04
N PHE A 9 -7.91 9.18 -3.26
CA PHE A 9 -7.30 9.81 -4.44
C PHE A 9 -7.90 11.20 -4.70
N VAL A 10 -9.23 11.32 -4.71
CA VAL A 10 -9.93 12.60 -4.93
C VAL A 10 -9.51 13.64 -3.89
N ARG A 11 -9.46 13.25 -2.61
CA ARG A 11 -9.03 14.12 -1.52
C ARG A 11 -7.62 14.66 -1.74
N GLN A 12 -6.67 13.80 -2.11
CA GLN A 12 -5.28 14.21 -2.32
C GLN A 12 -5.06 15.00 -3.61
N LEU A 13 -5.77 14.68 -4.69
CA LEU A 13 -5.72 15.43 -5.95
C LEU A 13 -6.32 16.84 -5.77
N LYS A 14 -7.48 16.95 -5.12
CA LYS A 14 -8.10 18.26 -4.82
C LYS A 14 -7.26 19.13 -3.91
N ALA A 15 -6.58 18.53 -2.92
CA ALA A 15 -5.63 19.26 -2.07
C ALA A 15 -4.46 19.89 -2.86
N ARG A 16 -4.23 19.44 -4.11
CA ARG A 16 -3.22 19.97 -5.04
C ARG A 16 -3.80 20.86 -6.14
N GLY A 17 -5.08 21.22 -6.02
CA GLY A 17 -5.77 22.06 -7.01
C GLY A 17 -6.18 21.32 -8.29
N ILE A 18 -6.11 19.98 -8.32
CA ILE A 18 -6.65 19.18 -9.42
C ILE A 18 -8.12 18.90 -9.14
N ASP A 19 -9.00 19.23 -10.09
CA ASP A 19 -10.38 18.79 -10.01
C ASP A 19 -10.46 17.28 -10.30
N ALA A 20 -11.04 16.55 -9.36
CA ALA A 20 -11.09 15.09 -9.38
C ALA A 20 -12.46 14.61 -8.91
N VAL A 21 -12.98 13.59 -9.59
CA VAL A 21 -14.29 13.01 -9.30
C VAL A 21 -14.13 11.51 -9.16
N ALA A 22 -14.71 10.93 -8.11
CA ALA A 22 -14.73 9.49 -7.92
C ALA A 22 -15.63 8.84 -8.97
N SER A 23 -15.20 7.71 -9.53
CA SER A 23 -15.99 6.95 -10.48
C SER A 23 -17.28 6.45 -9.84
N THR A 24 -17.29 6.13 -8.54
CA THR A 24 -18.51 5.73 -7.81
C THR A 24 -19.60 6.79 -7.82
N SER A 25 -19.26 8.07 -8.01
CA SER A 25 -20.24 9.16 -8.11
C SER A 25 -20.88 9.29 -9.49
N VAL A 26 -20.21 8.79 -10.55
CA VAL A 26 -20.65 8.92 -11.95
C VAL A 26 -21.11 7.57 -12.53
N LEU A 27 -20.53 6.49 -12.01
CA LEU A 27 -20.72 5.08 -12.36
C LEU A 27 -20.91 4.26 -11.06
N PRO A 28 -22.07 4.42 -10.38
CA PRO A 28 -22.36 3.76 -9.11
C PRO A 28 -22.64 2.26 -9.27
N ASP A 29 -23.06 1.83 -10.47
CA ASP A 29 -23.50 0.46 -10.72
C ASP A 29 -22.31 -0.53 -10.75
N GLU A 30 -22.55 -1.72 -10.20
CA GLU A 30 -21.67 -2.88 -10.31
C GLU A 30 -22.43 -4.07 -10.94
N PRO A 31 -21.88 -4.75 -11.96
CA PRO A 31 -20.57 -4.54 -12.58
C PRO A 31 -20.50 -3.24 -13.41
N LEU A 32 -19.28 -2.75 -13.63
CA LEU A 32 -19.06 -1.58 -14.46
C LEU A 32 -19.69 -1.77 -15.86
N PRO A 33 -20.32 -0.73 -16.43
CA PRO A 33 -20.98 -0.82 -17.72
C PRO A 33 -19.96 -0.99 -18.86
N ALA A 34 -20.47 -1.20 -20.07
CA ALA A 34 -19.64 -1.35 -21.25
C ALA A 34 -18.72 -0.13 -21.48
N ARG A 35 -17.58 -0.37 -22.14
CA ARG A 35 -16.49 0.60 -22.30
C ARG A 35 -16.94 1.92 -22.96
N ASP A 36 -17.88 1.85 -23.87
CA ASP A 36 -18.51 2.98 -24.55
C ASP A 36 -19.29 3.87 -23.57
N ILE A 37 -20.04 3.28 -22.64
CA ILE A 37 -20.77 4.01 -21.59
C ILE A 37 -19.78 4.69 -20.64
N ILE A 38 -18.72 4.00 -20.23
CA ILE A 38 -17.66 4.58 -19.40
C ILE A 38 -17.01 5.77 -20.13
N ALA A 39 -16.68 5.61 -21.41
CA ALA A 39 -16.09 6.68 -22.21
C ALA A 39 -17.03 7.88 -22.38
N ALA A 40 -18.35 7.65 -22.51
CA ALA A 40 -19.33 8.72 -22.54
C ALA A 40 -19.36 9.49 -21.21
N LYS A 41 -19.42 8.78 -20.08
CA LYS A 41 -19.40 9.40 -18.74
C LYS A 41 -18.14 10.18 -18.43
N VAL A 42 -16.98 9.70 -18.87
CA VAL A 42 -15.71 10.44 -18.73
C VAL A 42 -15.74 11.74 -19.53
N ARG A 43 -16.31 11.72 -20.75
CA ARG A 43 -16.47 12.95 -21.56
C ARG A 43 -17.48 13.91 -20.94
N GLU A 44 -18.61 13.41 -20.45
CA GLU A 44 -19.62 14.22 -19.73
C GLU A 44 -19.02 14.89 -18.49
N ALA A 45 -18.12 14.20 -17.79
CA ALA A 45 -17.41 14.73 -16.63
C ALA A 45 -16.33 15.77 -17.00
N GLY A 46 -16.02 15.97 -18.29
CA GLY A 46 -14.99 16.92 -18.73
C GLY A 46 -13.58 16.56 -18.28
N ALA A 47 -13.31 15.29 -17.96
CA ALA A 47 -12.02 14.87 -17.43
C ALA A 47 -10.95 14.80 -18.54
N ASP A 48 -9.76 15.32 -18.25
CA ASP A 48 -8.61 15.24 -19.15
C ASP A 48 -7.85 13.91 -19.01
N SER A 49 -7.95 13.27 -17.85
CA SER A 49 -7.23 12.04 -17.51
C SER A 49 -8.05 11.13 -16.60
N ILE A 50 -7.75 9.83 -16.66
CA ILE A 50 -8.38 8.79 -15.83
C ILE A 50 -7.28 8.07 -15.05
N ILE A 51 -7.47 7.90 -13.74
CA ILE A 51 -6.65 7.00 -12.93
C ILE A 51 -7.44 5.72 -12.67
N ALA A 52 -6.91 4.58 -13.12
CA ALA A 52 -7.50 3.27 -12.89
C ALA A 52 -6.59 2.45 -11.95
N ALA A 53 -7.16 1.95 -10.86
CA ALA A 53 -6.49 1.07 -9.91
C ALA A 53 -7.12 -0.33 -9.98
N LYS A 54 -6.33 -1.34 -10.32
CA LYS A 54 -6.74 -2.73 -10.47
C LYS A 54 -6.03 -3.59 -9.44
N PHE A 55 -6.80 -4.33 -8.65
CA PHE A 55 -6.29 -5.39 -7.81
C PHE A 55 -5.88 -6.59 -8.68
N ILE A 56 -4.64 -7.03 -8.57
CA ILE A 56 -4.08 -8.13 -9.36
C ILE A 56 -4.16 -9.43 -8.57
N LYS A 57 -3.56 -9.45 -7.37
CA LYS A 57 -3.53 -10.63 -6.51
C LYS A 57 -3.20 -10.28 -5.07
N LYS A 58 -3.52 -11.20 -4.16
CA LYS A 58 -3.03 -11.24 -2.79
C LYS A 58 -2.16 -12.49 -2.63
N VAL A 59 -0.99 -12.33 -2.03
CA VAL A 59 -0.08 -13.42 -1.68
C VAL A 59 0.01 -13.51 -0.17
N SER A 60 -0.16 -14.70 0.40
CA SER A 60 0.17 -14.97 1.80
C SER A 60 1.64 -15.34 1.91
N ALA A 61 2.32 -14.79 2.90
CA ALA A 61 3.70 -15.13 3.20
C ALA A 61 3.89 -15.19 4.71
N GLU A 62 4.77 -16.09 5.14
CA GLU A 62 5.13 -16.25 6.54
C GLU A 62 6.56 -15.72 6.71
N THR A 63 6.79 -14.94 7.77
CA THR A 63 8.16 -14.62 8.19
C THR A 63 8.51 -15.51 9.35
N HIS A 64 9.63 -16.22 9.24
CA HIS A 64 10.20 -17.00 10.31
C HIS A 64 11.57 -16.40 10.65
N SER A 65 11.71 -15.89 11.89
CA SER A 65 12.99 -15.43 12.41
C SER A 65 13.58 -16.54 13.29
N PRO A 66 14.67 -17.21 12.86
CA PRO A 66 15.26 -18.30 13.63
C PRO A 66 15.79 -17.78 14.97
N THR A 67 15.77 -18.66 15.99
CA THR A 67 16.35 -18.39 17.31
C THR A 67 17.78 -17.86 17.17
N ARG A 68 18.01 -16.68 17.72
CA ARG A 68 19.37 -16.13 17.86
C ARG A 68 19.84 -16.37 19.27
N LEU A 69 20.95 -17.10 19.40
CA LEU A 69 21.65 -17.29 20.65
C LEU A 69 22.66 -16.17 20.82
N TYR A 70 22.67 -15.56 22.01
CA TYR A 70 23.66 -14.59 22.42
C TYR A 70 24.35 -15.10 23.68
N ALA A 71 25.68 -15.05 23.69
CA ALA A 71 26.44 -15.28 24.90
C ALA A 71 26.19 -14.10 25.85
N VAL A 72 25.67 -14.40 27.04
CA VAL A 72 25.46 -13.47 28.14
C VAL A 72 26.21 -13.96 29.38
N PRO A 73 26.61 -13.07 30.30
CA PRO A 73 27.16 -13.50 31.59
C PRO A 73 26.16 -14.43 32.31
N HIS A 74 26.69 -15.43 33.01
CA HIS A 74 25.88 -16.25 33.89
C HIS A 74 25.20 -15.34 34.95
N ASN A 75 23.92 -15.57 35.26
CA ASN A 75 23.08 -14.69 36.10
C ASN A 75 22.84 -13.27 35.52
N PHE A 76 22.64 -13.15 34.20
CA PHE A 76 22.32 -11.87 33.55
C PHE A 76 21.02 -11.21 34.05
N ASP A 77 20.12 -11.99 34.65
CA ASP A 77 18.84 -11.57 35.23
C ASP A 77 18.90 -11.31 36.75
N ALA A 78 20.07 -11.47 37.38
CA ALA A 78 20.28 -11.20 38.80
C ALA A 78 20.67 -9.75 39.10
N GLU A 79 20.90 -9.43 40.38
CA GLU A 79 21.43 -8.13 40.78
C GLU A 79 22.82 -7.88 40.18
N TRP A 80 23.12 -6.60 39.92
CA TRP A 80 24.29 -6.18 39.15
C TRP A 80 25.63 -6.69 39.71
N ASP A 81 25.74 -6.85 41.03
CA ASP A 81 26.92 -7.34 41.73
C ASP A 81 27.17 -8.84 41.51
N GLN A 82 26.10 -9.62 41.39
CA GLN A 82 26.15 -11.05 41.09
C GLN A 82 26.54 -11.28 39.64
N THR A 83 26.07 -10.45 38.70
CA THR A 83 26.39 -10.59 37.27
C THR A 83 27.86 -10.25 36.96
N ILE A 84 28.44 -9.22 37.61
CA ILE A 84 29.85 -8.82 37.38
C ILE A 84 30.86 -9.73 38.08
N ALA A 85 30.44 -10.45 39.12
CA ALA A 85 31.30 -11.36 39.86
C ALA A 85 31.54 -12.70 39.15
N THR A 86 30.80 -12.97 38.06
CA THR A 86 30.94 -14.21 37.28
C THR A 86 31.87 -14.01 36.07
N THR A 87 32.70 -15.01 35.80
CA THR A 87 33.50 -15.09 34.56
C THR A 87 32.91 -16.09 33.56
N GLU A 88 31.77 -16.68 33.90
CA GLU A 88 31.11 -17.74 33.13
C GLU A 88 30.08 -17.13 32.17
N TRP A 89 29.97 -17.70 30.98
CA TRP A 89 29.04 -17.27 29.95
C TRP A 89 28.00 -18.37 29.72
N THR A 90 26.75 -17.97 29.48
CA THR A 90 25.65 -18.84 29.09
C THR A 90 25.00 -18.33 27.80
N ASP A 91 24.35 -19.20 27.06
CA ASP A 91 23.61 -18.80 25.87
C ASP A 91 22.18 -18.41 26.24
N SER A 92 21.77 -17.19 25.89
CA SER A 92 20.40 -16.74 25.98
C SER A 92 19.78 -16.65 24.58
N GLY A 93 18.62 -17.26 24.42
CA GLY A 93 17.87 -17.26 23.17
C GLY A 93 16.84 -16.14 23.14
N LEU A 94 16.86 -15.30 22.09
CA LEU A 94 15.65 -14.56 21.72
C LEU A 94 14.67 -15.56 21.12
N SER A 95 13.48 -15.64 21.72
CA SER A 95 12.44 -16.59 21.32
C SER A 95 12.10 -16.43 19.83
N GLU A 96 11.85 -17.55 19.17
CA GLU A 96 11.35 -17.57 17.81
C GLU A 96 10.04 -16.79 17.73
N PHE A 97 9.92 -15.94 16.72
CA PHE A 97 8.63 -15.37 16.38
C PHE A 97 8.36 -15.60 14.90
N ALA A 98 7.19 -16.19 14.65
CA ALA A 98 6.60 -16.31 13.33
C ALA A 98 5.39 -15.38 13.25
N TYR A 99 5.22 -14.73 12.11
CA TYR A 99 3.99 -14.02 11.82
C TYR A 99 3.61 -14.15 10.35
N ASP A 100 2.30 -14.24 10.13
CA ASP A 100 1.72 -14.15 8.81
C ASP A 100 1.64 -12.69 8.36
N TYR A 101 1.99 -12.47 7.10
CA TYR A 101 1.71 -11.22 6.42
C TYR A 101 1.15 -11.48 5.02
N TYR A 102 0.52 -10.45 4.48
CA TYR A 102 -0.04 -10.48 3.14
C TYR A 102 0.63 -9.44 2.26
N VAL A 103 0.74 -9.76 0.98
CA VAL A 103 1.19 -8.84 -0.05
C VAL A 103 0.04 -8.61 -1.02
N ALA A 104 -0.49 -7.38 -1.05
CA ALA A 104 -1.44 -6.96 -2.06
C ALA A 104 -0.68 -6.38 -3.26
N VAL A 105 -0.97 -6.90 -4.46
CA VAL A 105 -0.40 -6.41 -5.72
C VAL A 105 -1.46 -5.61 -6.46
N MET A 106 -1.18 -4.34 -6.68
CA MET A 106 -2.07 -3.38 -7.34
C MET A 106 -1.39 -2.82 -8.58
N GLN A 107 -2.08 -2.82 -9.71
CA GLN A 107 -1.70 -2.07 -10.90
C GLN A 107 -2.43 -0.73 -10.89
N THR A 108 -1.69 0.37 -11.07
CA THR A 108 -2.28 1.69 -11.30
C THR A 108 -1.87 2.18 -12.67
N THR A 109 -2.83 2.67 -13.46
CA THR A 109 -2.57 3.21 -14.79
C THR A 109 -3.28 4.55 -14.95
N VAL A 110 -2.55 5.55 -15.44
CA VAL A 110 -3.10 6.85 -15.81
C VAL A 110 -3.28 6.88 -17.32
N TYR A 111 -4.47 7.25 -17.76
CA TYR A 111 -4.83 7.40 -19.17
C TYR A 111 -5.08 8.86 -19.50
N SER A 112 -4.62 9.29 -20.67
CA SER A 112 -5.05 10.56 -21.26
C SER A 112 -6.37 10.35 -21.99
N VAL A 113 -7.38 11.16 -21.69
CA VAL A 113 -8.69 11.08 -22.35
C VAL A 113 -8.60 11.54 -23.81
N GLY A 114 -7.80 12.58 -24.09
CA GLY A 114 -7.60 13.09 -25.45
C GLY A 114 -7.03 12.05 -26.42
N THR A 115 -6.12 11.19 -25.95
CA THR A 115 -5.51 10.14 -26.79
C THR A 115 -6.12 8.75 -26.59
N GLY A 116 -6.81 8.52 -25.47
CA GLY A 116 -7.28 7.21 -25.02
C GLY A 116 -6.15 6.23 -24.66
N LYS A 117 -4.90 6.69 -24.57
CA LYS A 117 -3.72 5.85 -24.34
C LYS A 117 -3.21 5.98 -22.90
N PRO A 118 -2.57 4.94 -22.36
CA PRO A 118 -1.88 5.05 -21.07
C PRO A 118 -0.70 6.02 -21.21
N VAL A 119 -0.62 6.98 -20.30
CA VAL A 119 0.51 7.92 -20.18
C VAL A 119 1.45 7.50 -19.07
N TRP A 120 0.97 6.70 -18.11
CA TRP A 120 1.76 6.18 -17.01
C TRP A 120 1.17 4.88 -16.48
N SER A 121 2.02 3.98 -15.98
CA SER A 121 1.57 2.79 -15.27
C SER A 121 2.61 2.35 -14.24
N ALA A 122 2.15 1.84 -13.11
CA ALA A 122 2.99 1.19 -12.12
C ALA A 122 2.31 -0.05 -11.54
N ILE A 123 3.15 -1.01 -11.13
CA ILE A 123 2.76 -2.09 -10.25
C ILE A 123 3.34 -1.76 -8.88
N SER A 124 2.51 -1.95 -7.85
CA SER A 124 2.90 -1.71 -6.47
C SER A 124 2.58 -2.93 -5.64
N GLU A 125 3.45 -3.19 -4.67
CA GLU A 125 3.31 -4.26 -3.70
C GLU A 125 3.19 -3.65 -2.32
N THR A 126 2.09 -3.94 -1.63
CA THR A 126 1.86 -3.47 -0.27
C THR A 126 1.89 -4.66 0.67
N LYS A 127 2.90 -4.69 1.53
CA LYS A 127 3.00 -5.67 2.62
C LYS A 127 2.19 -5.18 3.80
N TYR A 128 1.35 -6.05 4.37
CA TYR A 128 0.50 -5.68 5.49
C TYR A 128 0.21 -6.87 6.41
N GLN A 129 -0.03 -6.54 7.67
CA GLN A 129 -0.59 -7.43 8.67
C GLN A 129 -1.98 -6.90 9.06
N GLY A 130 -2.93 -7.79 9.35
CA GLY A 130 -4.30 -7.41 9.70
C GLY A 130 -5.14 -6.88 8.53
N ALA A 131 -5.94 -5.84 8.77
CA ALA A 131 -6.95 -5.37 7.83
C ALA A 131 -6.36 -4.57 6.64
N LEU A 132 -6.65 -5.01 5.41
CA LEU A 132 -6.23 -4.33 4.18
C LEU A 132 -6.71 -2.88 4.10
N MET A 133 -7.84 -2.54 4.72
CA MET A 133 -8.39 -1.17 4.68
C MET A 133 -7.44 -0.13 5.29
N HIS A 134 -6.60 -0.52 6.26
CA HIS A 134 -5.59 0.37 6.83
C HIS A 134 -4.50 0.75 5.82
N GLN A 135 -4.40 0.03 4.71
CA GLN A 135 -3.39 0.23 3.68
C GLN A 135 -3.85 1.14 2.54
N VAL A 136 -5.12 1.56 2.51
CA VAL A 136 -5.64 2.45 1.46
C VAL A 136 -4.87 3.76 1.41
N ARG A 137 -4.74 4.45 2.55
CA ARG A 137 -4.01 5.73 2.62
C ARG A 137 -2.51 5.59 2.33
N PRO A 138 -1.76 4.63 2.94
CA PRO A 138 -0.38 4.36 2.55
C PRO A 138 -0.19 4.07 1.06
N PHE A 139 -1.08 3.27 0.46
CA PHE A 139 -1.05 2.97 -0.97
C PHE A 139 -1.25 4.23 -1.82
N VAL A 140 -2.29 5.02 -1.54
CA VAL A 140 -2.56 6.26 -2.30
C VAL A 140 -1.41 7.25 -2.14
N ASN A 141 -0.86 7.40 -0.93
CA ASN A 141 0.32 8.24 -0.70
C ASN A 141 1.51 7.80 -1.58
N ALA A 142 1.78 6.50 -1.66
CA ALA A 142 2.89 5.97 -2.45
C ALA A 142 2.69 6.25 -3.95
N VAL A 143 1.48 6.04 -4.48
CA VAL A 143 1.14 6.34 -5.87
C VAL A 143 1.25 7.84 -6.14
N MET A 144 0.66 8.68 -5.28
CA MET A 144 0.69 10.14 -5.43
C MET A 144 2.12 10.67 -5.41
N ASN A 145 2.94 10.24 -4.45
CA ASN A 145 4.37 10.59 -4.38
C ASN A 145 5.09 10.24 -5.68
N ARG A 146 4.76 9.10 -6.29
CA ARG A 146 5.34 8.69 -7.56
C ARG A 146 4.88 9.57 -8.73
N LEU A 147 3.59 9.89 -8.81
CA LEU A 147 3.04 10.80 -9.83
C LEU A 147 3.67 12.20 -9.76
N ILE A 148 3.90 12.71 -8.55
CA ILE A 148 4.57 14.00 -8.32
C ILE A 148 6.03 13.94 -8.75
N HIS A 149 6.75 12.90 -8.33
CA HIS A 149 8.15 12.71 -8.71
C HIS A 149 8.32 12.65 -10.24
N GLU A 150 7.35 12.05 -10.94
CA GLU A 150 7.32 11.97 -12.40
C GLU A 150 6.69 13.19 -13.09
N LYS A 151 6.30 14.22 -12.33
CA LYS A 151 5.73 15.49 -12.81
C LYS A 151 4.42 15.34 -13.59
N LEU A 152 3.65 14.28 -13.29
CA LEU A 152 2.30 14.07 -13.82
C LEU A 152 1.23 14.81 -12.99
N VAL A 153 1.58 15.14 -11.76
CA VAL A 153 0.78 15.92 -10.81
C VAL A 153 1.70 16.98 -10.19
N PRO A 154 1.26 18.24 -10.05
CA PRO A 154 2.01 19.29 -9.36
C PRO A 154 2.26 19.00 -7.88
#